data_AF-A0A961GW01-F1
#
_entry.id   AF-A0A961GW01-F1
#
_cell.length_a   1.000
_cell.length_b   1.000
_cell.length_c   1.000
_cell.angle_alpha   90.00
_cell.angle_beta   90.00
_cell.angle_gamma   90.00
#
_symmetry.space_group_name_H-M   'P 1'
#
loop_
_entity.id
_entity.type
_entity.pdbx_description
1 polymer ?
#
loop_
_entity_poly.entity_id
_entity_poly.type
_entity_poly.pdbx_seq_one_letter_code
_entity_poly.pdbx_strand_id
1 'polypeptide(L)'
;CLGHQAIAEAMGATVTHADELMHGKVSRVRHSGDPFFSGVAAEFDATRYHSLAVVRETVPAELIVTAETANGIVMALRHRERPIYGVQYHPESVLTEGGYQQLGNWLALTGASNAAAIAASLSPLLSAQA
;
A
#
# COMPACT_ATOMS: atom_id res chain seq x y z
N CYS A 1 2.52 2.76 6.02
CA CYS A 1 2.90 3.03 7.42
C CYS A 1 2.89 4.56 7.67
N LEU A 2 3.71 5.08 8.57
CA LEU A 2 3.81 6.50 8.92
C LEU A 2 4.11 7.39 7.70
N GLY A 3 4.94 6.93 6.75
CA GLY A 3 5.19 7.69 5.52
C GLY A 3 3.92 7.95 4.67
N HIS A 4 2.99 7.00 4.62
CA HIS A 4 1.70 7.19 3.96
C HIS A 4 0.83 8.20 4.70
N GLN A 5 0.82 8.15 6.04
CA GLN A 5 0.09 9.09 6.89
C GLN A 5 0.65 10.51 6.72
N ALA A 6 1.98 10.66 6.71
CA ALA A 6 2.64 11.93 6.47
C ALA A 6 2.33 12.52 5.08
N ILE A 7 2.29 11.69 4.04
CA ILE A 7 1.86 12.14 2.70
C ILE A 7 0.43 12.67 2.74
N ALA A 8 -0.48 11.94 3.38
CA ALA A 8 -1.89 12.31 3.48
C ALA A 8 -2.07 13.62 4.25
N GLU A 9 -1.46 13.75 5.43
CA GLU A 9 -1.54 14.98 6.25
C GLU A 9 -0.90 16.18 5.56
N ALA A 10 0.26 16.00 4.94
CA ALA A 10 0.94 17.08 4.21
C ALA A 10 0.11 17.61 3.01
N MET A 11 -0.83 16.80 2.51
CA MET A 11 -1.74 17.19 1.44
C MET A 11 -3.12 17.65 1.94
N GLY A 12 -3.35 17.65 3.26
CA GLY A 12 -4.56 18.18 3.89
C GLY A 12 -5.62 17.13 4.27
N ALA A 13 -5.30 15.84 4.20
CA ALA A 13 -6.17 14.79 4.74
C ALA A 13 -5.99 14.64 6.26
N THR A 14 -7.00 14.11 6.94
CA THR A 14 -6.96 13.81 8.37
C THR A 14 -6.49 12.38 8.60
N VAL A 15 -5.56 12.18 9.54
CA VAL A 15 -5.20 10.87 10.07
C VAL A 15 -5.73 10.77 11.51
N THR A 16 -6.48 9.70 11.78
CA THR A 16 -7.04 9.45 13.12
C THR A 16 -7.08 7.96 13.40
N HIS A 17 -7.56 7.57 14.58
CA HIS A 17 -7.81 6.17 14.89
C HIS A 17 -8.76 5.56 13.87
N ALA A 18 -8.36 4.43 13.29
CA ALA A 18 -9.27 3.61 12.51
C ALA A 18 -10.36 3.08 13.46
N ASP A 19 -11.60 2.99 12.95
CA ASP A 19 -12.73 2.42 13.70
C ASP A 19 -12.46 0.98 14.17
N GLU A 20 -11.48 0.31 13.56
CA GLU A 20 -11.03 -1.03 13.92
C GLU A 20 -9.57 -1.01 14.43
N LEU A 21 -9.38 -1.33 15.72
CA LEU A 21 -8.07 -1.53 16.35
C LEU A 21 -7.42 -2.81 15.80
N MET A 22 -6.42 -2.68 14.94
CA MET A 22 -5.65 -3.81 14.41
C MET A 22 -4.25 -3.87 15.00
N HIS A 23 -3.99 -4.87 15.85
CA HIS A 23 -2.65 -5.23 16.33
C HIS A 23 -2.13 -6.47 15.57
N GLY A 24 -1.06 -6.30 14.78
CA GLY A 24 -0.24 -7.40 14.26
C GLY A 24 -0.94 -8.43 13.37
N LYS A 25 -1.96 -8.02 12.59
CA LYS A 25 -2.74 -8.92 11.73
C LYS A 25 -2.61 -8.56 10.25
N VAL A 26 -2.58 -9.62 9.44
CA VAL A 26 -2.80 -9.56 7.99
C VAL A 26 -4.19 -8.97 7.74
N SER A 27 -4.30 -8.04 6.81
CA SER A 27 -5.55 -7.43 6.38
C SER A 27 -5.79 -7.73 4.91
N ARG A 28 -7.02 -8.08 4.56
CA ARG A 28 -7.44 -8.23 3.17
C ARG A 28 -7.57 -6.85 2.53
N VAL A 29 -6.82 -6.60 1.47
CA VAL A 29 -6.79 -5.33 0.74
C VAL A 29 -7.29 -5.56 -0.67
N ARG A 30 -8.14 -4.65 -1.16
CA ARG A 30 -8.60 -4.60 -2.55
C ARG A 30 -8.04 -3.36 -3.21
N HIS A 31 -7.49 -3.49 -4.42
CA HIS A 31 -6.99 -2.36 -5.20
C HIS A 31 -7.80 -2.14 -6.49
N SER A 32 -7.69 -0.92 -7.04
CA SER A 32 -8.42 -0.43 -8.22
C SER A 32 -7.71 -0.68 -9.56
N GLY A 33 -6.66 -1.51 -9.57
CA GLY A 33 -5.83 -1.74 -10.75
C GLY A 33 -4.82 -0.63 -11.08
N ASP A 34 -4.51 0.26 -10.13
CA ASP A 34 -3.47 1.29 -10.32
C ASP A 34 -2.11 0.68 -10.73
N PRO A 35 -1.29 1.35 -11.57
CA PRO A 35 0.01 0.83 -12.02
C PRO A 35 0.95 0.36 -10.90
N PHE A 36 0.83 0.91 -9.69
CA PHE A 36 1.56 0.42 -8.51
C PHE A 36 1.30 -1.09 -8.24
N PHE A 37 0.12 -1.59 -8.57
CA PHE A 37 -0.32 -2.97 -8.35
C PHE A 37 -0.26 -3.87 -9.61
N SER A 38 0.43 -3.43 -10.66
CA SER A 38 0.56 -4.26 -11.88
C SER A 38 1.10 -5.66 -11.56
N GLY A 39 0.39 -6.71 -11.97
CA GLY A 39 0.77 -8.10 -11.69
C GLY A 39 0.48 -8.59 -10.27
N VAL A 40 -0.18 -7.79 -9.43
CA VAL A 40 -0.69 -8.19 -8.10
C VAL A 40 -2.16 -8.58 -8.22
N ALA A 41 -2.60 -9.54 -7.40
CA ALA A 41 -4.01 -9.93 -7.36
C ALA A 41 -4.90 -8.77 -6.90
N ALA A 42 -6.07 -8.63 -7.53
CA ALA A 42 -7.05 -7.56 -7.25
C ALA A 42 -7.40 -7.45 -5.75
N GLU A 43 -7.38 -8.58 -5.06
CA GLU A 43 -7.41 -8.66 -3.61
C GLU A 43 -6.23 -9.49 -3.10
N PHE A 44 -5.56 -9.01 -2.06
CA PHE A 44 -4.36 -9.61 -1.51
C PHE A 44 -4.26 -9.39 0.01
N ASP A 45 -3.46 -10.23 0.64
CA ASP A 45 -3.18 -10.17 2.07
C ASP A 45 -1.99 -9.24 2.34
N ALA A 46 -2.16 -8.28 3.26
CA ALA A 46 -1.16 -7.26 3.56
C ALA A 46 -0.90 -7.11 5.06
N THR A 47 0.37 -7.04 5.44
CA THR A 47 0.76 -6.88 6.85
C THR A 47 0.52 -5.46 7.35
N ARG A 48 -0.19 -5.31 8.47
CA ARG A 48 -0.44 -4.03 9.16
C ARG A 48 -0.07 -4.06 10.63
N TYR A 49 0.37 -2.91 11.15
CA TYR A 49 0.74 -2.72 12.56
C TYR A 49 0.12 -1.47 13.21
N HIS A 50 -0.82 -0.78 12.54
CA HIS A 50 -1.23 0.58 12.95
C HIS A 50 -2.70 0.66 13.34
N SER A 51 -2.94 1.37 14.44
CA SER A 51 -4.27 1.80 14.90
C SER A 51 -4.75 3.10 14.26
N LEU A 52 -3.89 3.79 13.49
CA LEU A 52 -4.24 5.01 12.76
C LEU A 52 -4.45 4.74 11.27
N ALA A 53 -5.37 5.49 10.66
CA ALA A 53 -5.66 5.47 9.23
C ALA A 53 -6.10 6.86 8.73
N VAL A 54 -6.00 7.05 7.42
CA VAL A 54 -6.51 8.25 6.74
C VAL A 54 -8.04 8.21 6.71
N VAL A 55 -8.70 9.30 7.11
CA VAL A 55 -10.15 9.47 7.03
C VAL A 55 -10.55 9.72 5.57
N ARG A 56 -11.30 8.80 4.98
CA ARG A 56 -11.61 8.78 3.55
C ARG A 56 -12.25 10.09 3.06
N GLU A 57 -13.19 10.62 3.82
CA GLU A 57 -13.99 11.79 3.48
C GLU A 57 -13.15 13.08 3.47
N THR A 58 -11.96 13.04 4.06
CA THR A 58 -11.03 14.17 4.11
C THR A 58 -9.93 14.09 3.06
N VAL A 59 -9.90 13.02 2.24
CA VAL A 59 -8.89 12.87 1.19
C VAL A 59 -9.11 13.97 0.13
N PRO A 60 -8.12 14.85 -0.11
CA PRO A 60 -8.23 15.95 -1.07
C PRO A 60 -8.24 15.44 -2.52
N ALA A 61 -8.71 16.25 -3.46
CA ALA A 61 -8.90 15.84 -4.86
C ALA A 61 -7.57 15.53 -5.60
N GLU A 62 -6.46 16.07 -5.11
CA GLU A 62 -5.09 15.84 -5.56
C GLU A 62 -4.62 14.41 -5.27
N LEU A 63 -5.23 13.74 -4.29
CA LEU A 63 -4.98 12.35 -3.94
C LEU A 63 -6.08 11.44 -4.47
N ILE A 64 -5.67 10.25 -4.91
CA ILE A 64 -6.56 9.19 -5.37
C ILE A 64 -6.35 7.99 -4.45
N VAL A 65 -7.43 7.53 -3.81
CA VAL A 65 -7.44 6.25 -3.09
C VAL A 65 -7.37 5.12 -4.12
N THR A 66 -6.30 4.33 -4.07
CA THR A 66 -6.06 3.27 -5.04
C THR A 66 -6.26 1.87 -4.45
N ALA A 67 -6.28 1.74 -3.13
CA ALA A 67 -6.62 0.51 -2.44
C ALA A 67 -7.27 0.77 -1.08
N GLU A 68 -8.10 -0.16 -0.64
CA GLU A 68 -8.87 -0.10 0.60
C GLU A 68 -9.17 -1.50 1.14
N THR A 69 -9.59 -1.59 2.40
CA THR A 69 -10.19 -2.81 2.97
C THR A 69 -11.70 -2.89 2.66
N ALA A 70 -12.33 -4.03 2.95
CA ALA A 70 -13.78 -4.21 2.77
C ALA A 70 -14.64 -3.22 3.58
N ASN A 71 -14.15 -2.77 4.75
CA ASN A 71 -14.79 -1.75 5.58
C ASN A 71 -14.34 -0.31 5.22
N GLY A 72 -13.67 -0.11 4.08
CA GLY A 72 -13.40 1.23 3.54
C GLY A 72 -12.17 1.94 4.11
N ILE A 73 -11.34 1.27 4.92
CA ILE A 73 -10.08 1.84 5.42
C ILE A 73 -9.16 2.09 4.24
N VAL A 74 -8.65 3.32 4.11
CA VAL A 74 -7.72 3.70 3.05
C VAL A 74 -6.39 2.95 3.23
N MET A 75 -6.02 2.16 2.23
CA MET A 75 -4.83 1.31 2.25
C MET A 75 -3.75 1.75 1.29
N ALA A 76 -4.10 2.45 0.22
CA ALA A 76 -3.14 3.08 -0.68
C ALA A 76 -3.67 4.39 -1.25
N LEU A 77 -2.75 5.34 -1.45
CA LEU A 77 -2.96 6.64 -2.05
C LEU A 77 -1.92 6.85 -3.15
N ARG A 78 -2.30 7.57 -4.21
CA ARG A 78 -1.34 8.23 -5.10
C ARG A 78 -1.72 9.67 -5.34
N HIS A 79 -0.74 10.52 -5.61
CA HIS A 79 -0.99 11.83 -6.17
C HIS A 79 -1.46 11.72 -7.63
N ARG A 80 -2.36 12.61 -8.03
CA ARG A 80 -2.94 12.62 -9.38
C ARG A 80 -1.89 12.84 -10.47
N GLU A 81 -0.96 13.76 -10.22
CA GLU A 81 0.00 14.28 -11.21
C GLU A 81 1.49 14.06 -10.87
N ARG A 82 1.82 13.63 -9.65
CA ARG A 82 3.20 13.55 -9.15
C ARG A 82 3.49 12.09 -8.81
N PRO A 83 4.76 11.63 -8.91
CA PRO A 83 5.13 10.25 -8.60
C PRO A 83 5.19 9.99 -7.08
N ILE A 84 4.14 10.39 -6.36
CA ILE A 84 3.99 10.24 -4.92
C ILE A 84 2.97 9.14 -4.69
N TYR A 85 3.42 8.09 -4.00
CA TYR A 85 2.64 6.91 -3.67
C TYR A 85 2.80 6.63 -2.18
N GLY A 86 1.71 6.28 -1.51
CA GLY A 86 1.74 5.91 -0.11
C GLY A 86 0.89 4.68 0.13
N VAL A 87 1.43 3.68 0.82
CA VAL A 87 0.68 2.51 1.29
C VAL A 87 0.64 2.46 2.81
N GLN A 88 -0.51 2.12 3.38
CA GLN A 88 -0.71 2.08 4.84
C GLN A 88 -0.09 0.82 5.48
N TYR A 89 -0.02 -0.27 4.72
CA TYR A 89 0.60 -1.55 5.09
C TYR A 89 2.11 -1.57 4.79
N HIS A 90 2.72 -2.73 4.98
CA HIS A 90 4.16 -2.99 4.80
C HIS A 90 4.40 -3.91 3.59
N PRO A 91 4.61 -3.38 2.38
CA PRO A 91 4.92 -4.19 1.19
C PRO A 91 6.28 -4.91 1.30
N GLU A 92 7.15 -4.49 2.22
CA GLU A 92 8.41 -5.17 2.52
C GLU A 92 8.25 -6.40 3.43
N SER A 93 7.10 -6.54 4.09
CA SER A 93 6.85 -7.65 5.01
C SER A 93 6.67 -8.97 4.26
N VAL A 94 7.26 -10.04 4.80
CA VAL A 94 7.18 -11.41 4.26
C VAL A 94 5.75 -11.91 4.08
N LEU A 95 4.82 -11.46 4.94
CA LEU A 95 3.42 -11.89 4.89
C LEU A 95 2.56 -11.03 3.93
N THR A 96 3.13 -10.00 3.31
CA THR A 96 2.41 -9.22 2.29
C THR A 96 2.56 -9.88 0.93
N GLU A 97 1.44 -10.30 0.36
CA GLU A 97 1.39 -10.91 -0.97
C GLU A 97 1.75 -9.89 -2.05
N GLY A 98 2.64 -10.28 -2.97
CA GLY A 98 3.07 -9.42 -4.08
C GLY A 98 3.86 -8.18 -3.66
N GLY A 99 4.32 -8.09 -2.41
CA GLY A 99 5.00 -6.90 -1.89
C GLY A 99 6.24 -6.46 -2.68
N TYR A 100 7.09 -7.40 -3.09
CA TYR A 100 8.22 -7.11 -3.98
C TYR A 100 7.78 -6.59 -5.34
N GLN A 101 6.73 -7.19 -5.94
CA GLN A 101 6.19 -6.72 -7.21
C GLN A 101 5.71 -5.26 -7.11
N GLN A 102 5.02 -4.90 -6.02
CA GLN A 102 4.56 -3.54 -5.77
C GLN A 102 5.74 -2.54 -5.71
N LEU A 103 6.81 -2.88 -4.98
CA LEU A 103 8.02 -2.05 -4.91
C LEU A 103 8.72 -1.96 -6.27
N GLY A 104 8.81 -3.06 -7.01
CA GLY A 104 9.37 -3.08 -8.37
C GLY A 104 8.59 -2.21 -9.35
N ASN A 105 7.25 -2.25 -9.29
CA ASN A 105 6.38 -1.38 -10.08
C ASN A 105 6.61 0.09 -9.74
N TRP A 106 6.65 0.43 -8.44
CA TRP A 106 6.92 1.81 -8.00
C TRP A 106 8.29 2.31 -8.50
N LEU A 107 9.34 1.51 -8.36
CA LEU A 107 10.67 1.86 -8.86
C LEU A 107 10.68 2.03 -10.39
N ALA A 108 9.96 1.19 -11.13
CA ALA A 108 9.82 1.36 -12.57
C ALA A 108 9.09 2.67 -12.93
N LEU A 109 8.03 3.02 -12.20
CA LEU A 109 7.29 4.29 -12.37
C LEU A 109 8.15 5.53 -12.05
N THR A 110 9.18 5.39 -11.20
CA THR A 110 10.10 6.48 -10.84
C THR A 110 11.41 6.50 -11.63
N GLY A 111 11.57 5.60 -12.61
CA GLY A 111 12.67 5.66 -13.59
C GLY A 111 13.59 4.44 -13.63
N ALA A 112 13.46 3.48 -12.71
CA ALA A 112 14.21 2.22 -12.74
C ALA A 112 13.47 1.16 -13.57
N SER A 113 13.46 1.32 -14.89
CA SER A 113 12.57 0.61 -15.82
C SER A 113 12.61 -0.93 -15.75
N ASN A 114 13.72 -1.54 -15.29
CA ASN A 114 13.86 -2.99 -15.15
C ASN A 114 13.44 -3.54 -13.76
N ALA A 115 13.13 -2.67 -12.79
CA ALA A 115 12.86 -3.07 -11.41
C ALA A 115 11.65 -4.00 -11.29
N ALA A 116 10.57 -3.75 -12.05
CA ALA A 116 9.37 -4.60 -12.05
C ALA A 116 9.66 -6.02 -12.56
N ALA A 117 10.52 -6.16 -13.57
CA ALA A 117 10.91 -7.47 -14.11
C ALA A 117 11.80 -8.24 -13.13
N ILE A 118 12.71 -7.54 -12.45
CA ILE A 118 13.54 -8.16 -11.39
C ILE A 118 12.65 -8.61 -10.24
N ALA A 119 11.75 -7.75 -9.77
CA ALA A 119 10.85 -8.05 -8.65
C ALA A 119 9.96 -9.28 -8.90
N ALA A 120 9.50 -9.49 -10.13
CA ALA A 120 8.71 -10.67 -10.51
C ALA A 120 9.45 -12.01 -10.31
N SER A 121 10.78 -11.99 -10.26
CA SER A 121 11.62 -13.16 -9.98
C SER A 121 11.95 -13.35 -8.50
N LEU A 122 11.64 -12.37 -7.65
CA LEU A 122 11.94 -12.40 -6.23
C LEU A 122 10.79 -13.04 -5.44
N SER A 123 11.13 -13.70 -4.35
CA SER A 123 10.16 -14.21 -3.37
C SER A 123 10.73 -14.00 -1.97
N PRO A 124 9.89 -13.74 -0.96
CA PRO A 124 10.36 -13.63 0.40
C PRO A 124 11.17 -14.86 0.80
N LEU A 125 12.30 -14.66 1.46
CA LEU A 125 13.10 -15.74 2.03
C LEU A 125 12.37 -16.30 3.26
N LEU A 126 11.35 -17.11 3.04
CA LEU A 126 10.78 -17.96 4.08
C LEU A 126 11.76 -19.11 4.30
N SER A 127 12.55 -19.06 5.38
CA SER A 127 13.14 -20.29 5.89
C SER A 127 11.97 -21.14 6.40
N ALA A 128 11.50 -22.07 5.56
CA ALA A 128 10.62 -23.12 6.02
C ALA A 128 11.41 -23.99 7.02
N GLN A 129 11.28 -23.68 8.30
CA GLN A 129 11.43 -24.67 9.35
C GLN A 129 10.07 -24.87 10.00
N ALA A 130 9.58 -26.09 9.86
CA ALA A 130 8.47 -26.67 10.57
C ALA A 130 8.73 -26.69 12.08
#